data_AF-A0A958QJD1-F1
#
_entry.id   AF-A0A958QJD1-F1
#
_cell.length_a   1.000
_cell.length_b   1.000
_cell.length_c   1.000
_cell.angle_alpha   90.00
_cell.angle_beta   90.00
_cell.angle_gamma   90.00
#
_symmetry.space_group_name_H-M   'P 1'
#
loop_
_entity.id
_entity.type
_entity.pdbx_description
1 polymer ?
#
loop_
_entity_poly.entity_id
_entity_poly.type
_entity_poly.pdbx_seq_one_letter_code
_entity_poly.pdbx_strand_id
1 'polypeptide(L)'
;MIQLFLLTAFSLSPQFIEMDVTLTINGKKLLPIKALSEAGRTSVFKQSIDNKMVAIEFTPNVENGDELHVAFKVTENKKLLSTAEVITFDQQEASIEIGDSTGATVDLSLVPKIL
;
A
#
# COMPACT_ATOMS: atom_id res chain seq x y z
N MET A 1 0.40 48.07 -19.00
CA MET A 1 1.06 47.31 -17.93
C MET A 1 0.64 45.85 -18.10
N ILE A 2 1.54 44.93 -18.40
CA ILE A 2 1.22 43.50 -18.53
C ILE A 2 1.68 42.80 -17.25
N GLN A 3 0.75 42.14 -16.57
CA GLN A 3 1.03 41.32 -15.40
C GLN A 3 1.29 39.89 -15.87
N LEU A 4 2.52 39.43 -15.71
CA LEU A 4 2.89 38.03 -15.89
C LEU A 4 2.31 37.24 -14.71
N PHE A 5 1.34 36.37 -14.99
CA PHE A 5 0.99 35.33 -14.03
C PHE A 5 2.14 34.33 -14.01
N LEU A 6 2.90 34.32 -12.91
CA LEU A 6 3.77 33.21 -12.60
C LEU A 6 2.85 32.04 -12.25
N LEU A 7 2.57 31.19 -13.24
CA LEU A 7 1.99 29.87 -12.98
C LEU A 7 2.94 29.17 -12.01
N THR A 8 2.55 29.08 -10.75
CA THR A 8 3.19 28.18 -9.80
C THR A 8 3.02 26.78 -10.38
N ALA A 9 4.06 26.32 -11.09
CA ALA A 9 4.17 24.92 -11.43
C ALA A 9 4.23 24.18 -10.10
N PHE A 10 3.14 23.49 -9.75
CA PHE A 10 3.22 22.43 -8.76
C PHE A 10 4.32 21.49 -9.25
N SER A 11 5.37 21.35 -8.45
CA SER A 11 6.46 20.43 -8.72
C SER A 11 5.90 19.01 -8.74
N LEU A 12 5.50 18.52 -9.92
CA LEU A 12 5.10 17.14 -10.17
C LEU A 12 6.34 16.24 -10.27
N SER A 13 7.26 16.36 -9.32
CA SER A 13 8.30 15.35 -9.15
C SER A 13 7.59 14.06 -8.71
N PRO A 14 7.79 12.93 -9.40
CA PRO A 14 7.21 11.67 -8.98
C PRO A 14 7.67 11.36 -7.55
N GLN A 15 6.71 11.23 -6.64
CA GLN A 15 6.99 10.86 -5.25
C GLN A 15 7.09 9.34 -5.17
N PHE A 16 8.19 8.85 -4.63
CA PHE A 16 8.36 7.44 -4.35
C PHE A 16 7.99 7.17 -2.90
N ILE A 17 7.23 6.11 -2.67
CA ILE A 17 6.89 5.64 -1.33
C ILE A 17 7.55 4.27 -1.14
N GLU A 18 8.46 4.21 -0.18
CA GLU A 18 8.90 2.95 0.40
C GLU A 18 7.88 2.54 1.48
N MET A 19 7.50 1.27 1.55
CA MET A 19 6.66 0.76 2.64
C MET A 19 7.23 -0.54 3.17
N ASP A 20 7.38 -0.62 4.49
CA ASP A 20 7.59 -1.88 5.17
C ASP A 20 6.21 -2.52 5.42
N VAL A 21 5.90 -3.58 4.67
CA VAL A 21 4.61 -4.28 4.69
C VAL A 21 4.76 -5.61 5.40
N THR A 22 4.09 -5.75 6.54
CA THR A 22 4.02 -7.02 7.27
C THR A 22 2.64 -7.62 7.09
N LEU A 23 2.60 -8.82 6.53
CA LEU A 23 1.37 -9.61 6.39
C LEU A 23 1.33 -10.70 7.45
N THR A 24 0.23 -10.79 8.19
CA THR A 24 -0.03 -11.88 9.14
C THR A 24 -1.25 -12.64 8.66
N ILE A 25 -1.16 -13.95 8.47
CA ILE A 25 -2.29 -14.80 8.08
C ILE A 25 -2.52 -15.82 9.18
N ASN A 26 -3.72 -15.88 9.75
CA ASN A 26 -4.08 -16.83 10.82
C ASN A 26 -3.08 -16.81 12.00
N GLY A 27 -2.66 -15.61 12.40
CA GLY A 27 -1.66 -15.41 13.46
C GLY A 27 -0.22 -15.78 13.08
N LYS A 28 0.05 -16.27 11.86
CA LYS A 28 1.41 -16.46 11.35
C LYS A 28 1.88 -15.18 10.67
N LYS A 29 2.81 -14.48 11.32
CA LYS A 29 3.52 -13.33 10.75
C LYS A 29 4.43 -13.81 9.62
N LEU A 30 4.20 -13.33 8.41
CA LEU A 30 5.08 -13.55 7.28
C LEU A 30 6.26 -12.59 7.34
N LEU A 31 7.28 -12.85 6.52
CA LEU A 31 8.43 -11.97 6.43
C LEU A 31 7.98 -10.56 5.99
N PRO A 32 8.47 -9.50 6.65
CA PRO A 32 8.19 -8.14 6.22
C PRO A 32 8.72 -7.94 4.80
N ILE A 33 7.93 -7.25 3.98
CA ILE A 33 8.19 -6.99 2.58
C ILE A 33 8.50 -5.51 2.44
N LYS A 34 9.66 -5.20 1.89
CA LYS A 34 9.99 -3.85 1.46
C LYS A 34 9.40 -3.60 0.09
N ALA A 35 8.48 -2.65 0.05
CA ALA A 35 7.77 -2.25 -1.14
C ALA A 35 8.25 -0.87 -1.58
N LEU A 36 8.58 -0.70 -2.85
CA LEU A 36 8.85 0.62 -3.42
C LEU A 36 7.88 0.85 -4.56
N SER A 37 7.10 1.92 -4.50
CA SER A 37 6.19 2.28 -5.59
C SER A 37 6.15 3.78 -5.80
N GLU A 38 5.91 4.17 -7.04
CA GLU A 38 5.59 5.54 -7.42
C GLU A 38 4.15 5.84 -6.98
N ALA A 39 3.90 7.04 -6.45
CA ALA A 39 2.56 7.50 -6.12
C ALA A 39 1.62 7.37 -7.33
N GLY A 40 0.44 6.81 -7.13
CA GLY A 40 -0.57 6.55 -8.16
C GLY A 40 -0.31 5.30 -9.01
N ARG A 41 0.75 4.51 -8.77
CA ARG A 41 1.02 3.27 -9.49
C ARG A 41 0.80 2.04 -8.64
N THR A 42 0.18 1.03 -9.25
CA THR A 42 0.00 -0.29 -8.63
C THR A 42 1.28 -1.11 -8.76
N SER A 43 1.72 -1.64 -7.63
CA SER A 43 2.81 -2.59 -7.54
C SER A 43 2.29 -3.92 -7.02
N VAL A 44 2.88 -5.03 -7.47
CA VAL A 44 2.37 -6.39 -7.22
C VAL A 44 3.45 -7.28 -6.64
N PHE A 45 3.18 -7.84 -5.47
CA PHE A 45 4.00 -8.88 -4.86
C PHE A 45 3.31 -10.21 -4.89
N LYS A 46 4.10 -11.29 -4.97
CA LYS A 46 3.60 -12.66 -4.97
C LYS A 46 4.44 -13.49 -4.01
N GLN A 47 3.78 -14.22 -3.12
CA GLN A 47 4.40 -15.13 -2.17
C GLN A 47 3.69 -16.48 -2.18
N SER A 48 4.46 -17.56 -2.11
CA SER A 48 3.91 -18.90 -1.91
C SER A 48 3.73 -19.17 -0.42
N ILE A 49 2.51 -19.52 -0.01
CA ILE A 49 2.14 -19.82 1.38
C ILE A 49 1.32 -21.12 1.35
N ASP A 50 1.78 -22.16 2.05
CA ASP A 50 1.07 -23.44 2.16
C ASP A 50 0.60 -24.01 0.79
N ASN A 51 1.47 -23.99 -0.22
CA ASN A 51 1.21 -24.36 -1.64
C ASN A 51 0.20 -23.49 -2.39
N LYS A 52 -0.15 -22.32 -1.84
CA LYS A 52 -1.01 -21.34 -2.49
C LYS A 52 -0.23 -20.10 -2.86
N MET A 53 -0.48 -19.56 -4.05
CA MET A 53 0.12 -18.30 -4.46
C MET A 53 -0.75 -17.15 -4.00
N VAL A 54 -0.26 -16.38 -3.03
CA VAL A 54 -0.89 -15.15 -2.57
C VAL A 54 -0.23 -13.98 -3.28
N ALA A 55 -1.01 -13.14 -3.94
CA ALA A 55 -0.56 -11.89 -4.53
C ALA A 55 -1.16 -10.71 -3.76
N ILE A 56 -0.29 -9.75 -3.39
CA ILE A 56 -0.66 -8.51 -2.72
C ILE A 56 -0.36 -7.39 -3.71
N GLU A 57 -1.41 -6.73 -4.17
CA GLU A 57 -1.35 -5.53 -4.99
C GLU A 57 -1.51 -4.34 -4.04
N PHE A 58 -0.67 -3.32 -4.19
CA PHE A 58 -0.77 -2.09 -3.42
C PHE A 58 -0.62 -0.90 -4.36
N THR A 59 -1.44 0.13 -4.13
CA THR A 59 -1.43 1.38 -4.90
C THR A 59 -1.39 2.52 -3.90
N PRO A 60 -0.20 3.09 -3.62
CA PRO A 60 -0.08 4.23 -2.73
C PRO A 60 -0.35 5.51 -3.52
N ASN A 61 -1.05 6.46 -2.91
CA ASN A 61 -1.34 7.77 -3.47
C ASN A 61 -1.11 8.82 -2.38
N VAL A 62 -0.45 9.92 -2.72
CA VAL A 62 -0.22 11.03 -1.80
C VAL A 62 -1.31 12.07 -2.05
N GLU A 63 -2.11 12.32 -1.03
CA GLU A 63 -3.07 13.42 -0.98
C GLU A 63 -2.58 14.50 0.00
N ASN A 64 -3.19 15.68 -0.06
CA ASN A 64 -2.87 16.90 0.70
C ASN A 64 -1.92 16.73 1.92
N GLY A 65 -0.72 17.31 1.86
CA GLY A 65 0.12 17.55 3.05
C GLY A 65 0.64 16.29 3.76
N ASP A 66 1.10 15.30 2.98
CA ASP A 66 1.71 14.03 3.41
C ASP A 66 0.73 12.93 3.83
N GLU A 67 -0.55 13.09 3.50
CA GLU A 67 -1.56 12.05 3.66
C GLU A 67 -1.35 10.96 2.60
N LEU A 68 -1.16 9.71 3.04
CA LEU A 68 -0.95 8.57 2.18
C LEU A 68 -2.17 7.65 2.20
N HIS A 69 -2.81 7.56 1.05
CA HIS A 69 -3.88 6.61 0.77
C HIS A 69 -3.27 5.37 0.14
N VAL A 70 -3.37 4.22 0.80
CA VAL A 70 -2.84 2.97 0.27
C VAL A 70 -3.97 1.98 0.08
N ALA A 71 -4.30 1.72 -1.19
CA ALA A 71 -5.25 0.69 -1.56
C ALA A 71 -4.54 -0.66 -1.69
N PHE A 72 -5.06 -1.69 -1.03
CA PHE A 72 -4.60 -3.06 -1.06
C PHE A 72 -5.59 -3.99 -1.72
N LYS A 73 -5.06 -4.97 -2.43
CA LYS A 73 -5.83 -6.08 -2.97
C LYS A 73 -5.06 -7.38 -2.79
N VAL A 74 -5.66 -8.29 -2.03
CA VAL A 74 -5.08 -9.61 -1.75
C VAL A 74 -5.82 -10.64 -2.58
N THR A 75 -5.08 -11.40 -3.37
CA THR A 75 -5.61 -12.51 -4.17
C THR A 75 -4.88 -13.80 -3.87
N GLU A 76 -5.59 -14.93 -3.88
CA GLU A 76 -5.02 -16.27 -3.74
C GLU A 76 -5.37 -17.08 -4.98
N ASN A 77 -4.38 -17.63 -5.69
CA ASN A 77 -4.58 -18.37 -6.93
C ASN A 77 -5.49 -17.64 -7.94
N LYS A 78 -5.35 -16.31 -8.02
CA LYS A 78 -6.17 -15.37 -8.83
C LYS A 78 -7.61 -15.13 -8.32
N LYS A 79 -8.02 -15.73 -7.21
CA LYS A 79 -9.29 -15.43 -6.55
C LYS A 79 -9.09 -14.23 -5.61
N LEU A 80 -9.98 -13.24 -5.69
CA LEU A 80 -9.98 -12.13 -4.75
C LEU A 80 -10.30 -12.66 -3.34
N LEU A 81 -9.38 -12.42 -2.39
CA LEU A 81 -9.62 -12.68 -0.98
C LEU A 81 -10.22 -11.46 -0.31
N SER A 82 -9.61 -10.29 -0.54
CA SER A 82 -10.06 -9.05 0.06
C SER A 82 -9.45 -7.82 -0.61
N THR A 83 -10.07 -6.67 -0.35
CA THR A 83 -9.58 -5.34 -0.68
C THR A 83 -9.67 -4.47 0.55
N ALA A 84 -8.69 -3.62 0.77
CA ALA A 84 -8.71 -2.64 1.84
C ALA A 84 -8.12 -1.32 1.35
N GLU A 85 -8.46 -0.25 2.04
CA GLU A 85 -7.86 1.06 1.83
C GLU A 85 -7.52 1.61 3.20
N VAL A 86 -6.32 2.16 3.32
CA VAL A 86 -5.88 2.78 4.57
C VAL A 86 -5.38 4.18 4.30
N ILE A 87 -5.71 5.06 5.22
CA ILE A 87 -5.21 6.42 5.24
C ILE A 87 -4.20 6.46 6.39
N THR A 88 -2.97 6.84 6.06
CA THR A 88 -1.88 6.98 7.03
C THR A 88 -1.04 8.21 6.66
N PHE A 89 -0.08 8.56 7.50
CA PHE A 89 0.85 9.67 7.26
C PHE A 89 2.29 9.14 7.13
N ASP A 90 3.20 9.96 6.61
CA ASP A 90 4.62 9.59 6.49
C ASP A 90 5.17 9.06 7.82
N GLN A 91 5.85 7.91 7.76
CA GLN A 91 6.47 7.22 8.90
C GLN A 91 5.51 6.78 10.01
N GLN A 92 4.19 6.82 9.78
CA GLN A 92 3.19 6.33 10.74
C GLN A 92 2.79 4.89 10.45
N GLU A 93 2.82 4.04 11.48
CA GLU A 93 2.34 2.67 11.37
C GLU A 93 0.81 2.65 11.19
N ALA A 94 0.37 1.95 10.15
CA ALA A 94 -1.04 1.69 9.90
C ALA A 94 -1.31 0.18 9.94
N SER A 95 -2.33 -0.22 10.69
CA SER A 95 -2.76 -1.61 10.80
C SER A 95 -4.15 -1.78 10.18
N ILE A 96 -4.30 -2.81 9.34
CA ILE A 96 -5.54 -3.14 8.66
C ILE A 96 -5.92 -4.57 9.00
N GLU A 97 -7.11 -4.76 9.56
CA GLU A 97 -7.72 -6.08 9.69
C GLU A 97 -8.44 -6.42 8.38
N ILE A 98 -7.90 -7.39 7.65
CA ILE A 98 -8.42 -7.91 6.41
C ILE A 98 -9.09 -9.25 6.73
N GLY A 99 -10.36 -9.22 7.10
CA GLY A 99 -11.15 -10.43 7.29
C GLY A 99 -11.42 -11.12 5.95
N ASP A 100 -11.36 -12.45 5.91
CA ASP A 100 -11.86 -13.24 4.77
C ASP A 100 -13.26 -13.82 5.05
N SER A 101 -13.90 -14.36 4.00
CA SER A 101 -15.22 -15.03 4.07
C SER A 101 -15.16 -16.51 4.52
N THR A 102 -13.98 -17.02 4.86
CA THR A 102 -13.68 -18.40 5.30
C THR A 102 -13.16 -18.51 6.74
N GLY A 103 -13.03 -17.39 7.47
CA GLY A 103 -12.56 -17.32 8.86
C GLY A 103 -11.07 -17.04 9.03
N ALA A 104 -10.34 -16.71 7.96
CA ALA A 104 -8.95 -16.29 8.03
C ALA A 104 -8.83 -14.81 8.36
N THR A 105 -8.19 -14.48 9.49
CA THR A 105 -7.80 -13.11 9.83
C THR A 105 -6.48 -12.81 9.14
N VAL A 106 -6.49 -11.82 8.26
CA VAL A 106 -5.30 -11.31 7.61
C VAL A 106 -5.00 -9.92 8.19
N ASP A 107 -3.95 -9.77 8.98
CA ASP A 107 -3.56 -8.45 9.49
C ASP A 107 -2.43 -7.89 8.63
N LEU A 108 -2.57 -6.63 8.22
CA LEU A 108 -1.56 -5.91 7.46
C LEU A 108 -1.04 -4.74 8.29
N SER A 109 0.24 -4.76 8.66
CA SER A 109 0.93 -3.61 9.27
C SER A 109 1.84 -2.96 8.23
N LEU A 110 1.83 -1.62 8.17
CA LEU A 110 2.41 -0.82 7.12
C LEU A 110 3.15 0.35 7.75
N VAL A 111 4.41 0.56 7.38
CA VAL A 111 5.14 1.78 7.72
C VAL A 111 5.61 2.43 6.41
N PRO A 112 4.92 3.47 5.93
CA PRO A 112 5.33 4.17 4.73
C PRO A 112 6.46 5.16 5.01
N LYS A 113 7.23 5.45 3.97
CA LYS A 113 8.28 6.45 3.95
C LYS A 113 8.32 7.12 2.57
N ILE A 114 8.03 8.41 2.52
CA ILE A 114 8.16 9.20 1.30
C ILE A 114 9.66 9.47 1.05
N LEU A 115 10.13 9.25 -0.18
CA LEU A 115 11.52 9.41 -0.64
C LEU A 115 11.70 10.61 -1.56
#